data_AF-A0A7X3UG05-F1
#
_entry.id   AF-A0A7X3UG05-F1
#
_cell.length_a   1.000
_cell.length_b   1.000
_cell.length_c   1.000
_cell.angle_alpha   90.00
_cell.angle_beta   90.00
_cell.angle_gamma   90.00
#
_symmetry.space_group_name_H-M   'P 1'
#
loop_
_entity.id
_entity.type
_entity.pdbx_description
1 polymer ?
#
loop_
_entity_poly.entity_id
_entity_poly.type
_entity_poly.pdbx_seq_one_letter_code
_entity_poly.pdbx_strand_id
1 'polypeptide(L)'
;MSNYQSTGFAIRAILGRPERRGGGTPLILKAQKEAVRSQLSDLEADLREYESLKAGEFKLDQLQTVKEIPTILIKARIAQGLSQKDLAERLGLKEQQIQRYEATDYASARLSRIREVAGALGVGD
;
A
#
# COMPACT_ATOMS: atom_id res chain seq x y z
N MET A 1 -16.78 17.52 30.95
CA MET A 1 -16.08 18.81 31.16
C MET A 1 -15.07 18.60 32.27
N SER A 2 -13.78 18.90 32.25
CA SER A 2 -12.77 19.22 31.23
C SER A 2 -11.45 19.01 31.98
N ASN A 3 -10.63 18.01 31.62
CA ASN A 3 -9.35 17.73 32.30
C ASN A 3 -8.17 18.25 31.46
N TYR A 4 -8.30 19.49 30.98
CA TYR A 4 -7.44 20.12 29.97
C TYR A 4 -6.68 21.35 30.53
N GLN A 5 -6.21 21.28 31.79
CA GLN A 5 -5.50 22.41 32.42
C GLN A 5 -4.11 22.06 33.00
N SER A 6 -3.64 20.81 32.93
CA SER A 6 -2.34 20.45 33.53
C SER A 6 -1.16 20.44 32.54
N THR A 7 -1.40 20.31 31.23
CA THR A 7 -0.34 20.11 30.23
C THR A 7 0.31 21.41 29.73
N GLY A 8 -0.30 22.58 30.00
CA GLY A 8 0.13 23.87 29.43
C GLY A 8 1.34 24.52 30.11
N PHE A 9 1.60 24.20 31.39
CA PHE A 9 2.68 24.86 32.15
C PHE A 9 4.07 24.25 31.90
N ALA A 10 4.15 22.95 31.56
CA ALA A 10 5.42 22.28 31.31
C ALA A 10 6.09 22.73 30.00
N ILE A 11 5.29 23.05 28.98
CA ILE A 11 5.82 23.42 27.64
C ILE A 11 6.45 24.82 27.64
N ARG A 12 5.95 25.73 28.48
CA ARG A 12 6.43 27.12 28.52
C ARG A 12 7.76 27.29 29.28
N ALA A 13 8.08 26.37 30.18
CA ALA A 13 9.35 26.35 30.92
C ALA A 13 10.53 25.85 30.07
N ILE A 14 10.26 24.96 29.11
CA ILE A 14 11.29 24.45 28.16
C ILE A 14 11.61 25.50 27.09
N LEU A 15 10.64 26.35 26.72
CA LEU A 15 10.80 27.40 25.72
C LEU A 15 11.18 28.76 26.33
N GLY A 16 12.13 28.74 27.27
CA GLY A 16 12.86 29.93 27.71
C GLY A 16 13.68 30.51 26.55
N ARG A 17 13.13 31.58 25.95
CA ARG A 17 13.68 32.68 25.13
C ARG A 17 15.18 32.72 24.72
N PRO A 18 15.47 33.45 23.63
CA PRO A 18 16.09 32.94 22.42
C PRO A 18 17.57 33.32 22.31
N GLU A 19 18.42 32.39 21.87
CA GLU A 19 19.65 32.78 21.20
C GLU A 19 20.10 31.76 20.15
N ARG A 20 20.30 32.31 18.94
CA ARG A 20 21.17 31.87 17.84
C ARG A 20 20.66 30.82 16.86
N ARG A 21 20.37 31.35 15.66
CA ARG A 21 20.33 30.69 14.35
C ARG A 21 21.49 29.70 14.19
N GLY A 22 21.19 28.47 13.79
CA GLY A 22 22.18 27.55 13.21
C GLY A 22 21.93 26.07 13.52
N GLY A 23 21.42 25.33 12.54
CA GLY A 23 21.41 23.87 12.50
C GLY A 23 20.41 23.19 13.43
N GLY A 24 19.46 22.42 12.89
CA GLY A 24 18.74 21.46 13.70
C GLY A 24 19.72 20.57 14.47
N THR A 25 19.44 20.26 15.73
CA THR A 25 20.31 19.44 16.58
C THR A 25 20.79 18.23 15.77
N PRO A 26 22.10 17.90 15.73
CA PRO A 26 22.64 16.85 14.86
C PRO A 26 21.87 15.52 14.93
N LEU A 27 21.29 15.22 16.10
CA LEU A 27 20.41 14.07 16.33
C LEU A 27 19.10 14.13 15.52
N ILE A 28 18.45 15.29 15.43
CA ILE A 28 17.20 15.49 14.67
C ILE A 28 17.48 15.35 13.17
N LEU A 29 18.56 15.96 12.68
CA LEU A 29 18.96 15.83 11.27
C LEU A 29 19.31 14.38 10.90
N LYS A 30 19.97 13.66 11.81
CA LYS A 30 20.26 12.24 11.65
C LYS A 30 18.98 11.39 11.60
N ALA A 31 18.06 11.60 12.55
CA ALA A 31 16.79 10.86 12.60
C ALA A 31 15.94 11.10 11.35
N GLN A 32 15.88 12.34 10.84
CA GLN A 32 15.18 12.65 9.59
C GLN A 32 15.82 11.93 8.39
N LYS A 33 17.15 11.92 8.31
CA LYS A 33 17.87 11.22 7.24
C LYS A 33 17.66 9.71 7.30
N GLU A 34 17.60 9.13 8.49
CA GLU A 34 17.30 7.71 8.69
C GLU A 34 15.86 7.37 8.31
N ALA A 35 14.88 8.20 8.68
CA ALA A 35 13.49 8.01 8.29
C ALA A 35 13.30 8.02 6.76
N VAL A 36 13.90 8.99 6.05
CA VAL A 36 13.84 9.05 4.58
C VAL A 36 14.52 7.85 3.95
N ARG A 37 15.65 7.38 4.51
CA ARG A 37 16.32 6.15 4.02
C ARG A 37 15.47 4.90 4.21
N SER A 38 14.74 4.79 5.32
CA SER A 38 13.78 3.70 5.54
C SER A 38 12.70 3.72 4.47
N GLN A 39 12.05 4.87 4.26
CA GLN A 39 11.00 5.00 3.24
C GLN A 39 11.51 4.69 1.83
N LEU A 40 12.73 5.10 1.51
CA LEU A 40 13.35 4.76 0.22
C LEU A 40 13.56 3.24 0.10
N SER A 41 14.09 2.60 1.15
CA SER A 41 14.30 1.15 1.17
C SER A 41 12.99 0.37 1.04
N ASP A 42 11.92 0.83 1.69
CA ASP A 42 10.59 0.23 1.61
C ASP A 42 10.04 0.35 0.18
N LEU A 43 10.13 1.54 -0.42
CA LEU A 43 9.68 1.77 -1.80
C LEU A 43 10.49 0.97 -2.82
N GLU A 44 11.80 0.83 -2.63
CA GLU A 44 12.64 -0.03 -3.47
C GLU A 44 12.26 -1.51 -3.34
N ALA A 45 11.83 -1.95 -2.15
CA ALA A 45 11.33 -3.31 -1.94
C ALA A 45 10.00 -3.53 -2.67
N ASP A 46 9.07 -2.60 -2.56
CA ASP A 46 7.79 -2.62 -3.29
C ASP A 46 8.02 -2.67 -4.80
N LEU A 47 8.99 -1.90 -5.31
CA LEU A 47 9.32 -1.89 -6.73
C LEU A 47 9.91 -3.22 -7.19
N ARG A 48 10.80 -3.82 -6.39
CA ARG A 48 11.36 -5.16 -6.69
C ARG A 48 10.28 -6.22 -6.70
N GLU A 49 9.37 -6.19 -5.74
CA GLU A 49 8.21 -7.10 -5.70
C GLU A 49 7.36 -6.92 -6.95
N TYR A 50 7.05 -5.68 -7.33
CA TYR A 50 6.31 -5.39 -8.55
C TYR A 50 6.99 -5.93 -9.83
N GLU A 51 8.30 -5.74 -9.97
CA GLU A 51 9.04 -6.24 -11.15
C GLU A 51 9.13 -7.77 -11.16
N SER A 52 9.32 -8.43 -10.02
CA SER A 52 9.29 -9.90 -9.91
C SER A 52 7.91 -10.46 -10.28
N LEU A 53 6.85 -9.82 -9.79
CA LEU A 53 5.48 -10.15 -10.18
C LEU A 53 5.34 -10.03 -11.69
N LYS A 54 5.69 -8.88 -12.27
CA LYS A 54 5.60 -8.62 -13.71
C LYS A 54 6.42 -9.58 -14.57
N ALA A 55 7.53 -10.11 -14.04
CA ALA A 55 8.33 -11.16 -14.68
C ALA A 55 7.66 -12.54 -14.66
N GLY A 56 6.49 -12.68 -14.05
CA GLY A 56 5.71 -13.93 -14.00
C GLY A 56 6.09 -14.85 -12.85
N GLU A 57 6.88 -14.39 -11.88
CA GLU A 57 7.37 -15.21 -10.75
C GLU A 57 6.32 -15.34 -9.62
N PHE A 58 5.03 -15.42 -9.96
CA PHE A 58 3.95 -15.53 -8.99
C PHE A 58 3.51 -16.99 -8.80
N LYS A 59 3.72 -17.54 -7.58
CA LYS A 59 3.21 -18.88 -7.19
C LYS A 59 1.94 -18.73 -6.36
N LEU A 60 0.88 -19.42 -6.78
CA LEU A 60 -0.44 -19.39 -6.15
C LEU A 60 -0.53 -20.09 -4.79
N ASP A 61 0.48 -20.90 -4.43
CA ASP A 61 0.52 -21.76 -3.24
C ASP A 61 0.57 -21.01 -1.89
N GLN A 62 0.39 -19.69 -1.88
CA GLN A 62 0.56 -18.83 -0.70
C GLN A 62 -0.74 -18.30 -0.08
N LEU A 63 -1.92 -18.79 -0.50
CA LEU A 63 -3.19 -18.43 0.16
C LEU A 63 -3.20 -18.96 1.61
N GLN A 64 -2.85 -18.12 2.58
CA GLN A 64 -2.93 -18.47 4.00
C GLN A 64 -4.26 -18.03 4.59
N THR A 65 -4.90 -17.00 4.03
CA THR A 65 -6.19 -16.53 4.53
C THR A 65 -7.08 -15.87 3.47
N VAL A 66 -8.40 -15.91 3.67
CA VAL A 66 -9.41 -15.32 2.76
C VAL A 66 -9.20 -13.82 2.56
N LYS A 67 -8.60 -13.12 3.54
CA LYS A 67 -8.27 -11.70 3.46
C LYS A 67 -7.20 -11.37 2.41
N GLU A 68 -6.41 -12.36 1.96
CA GLU A 68 -5.35 -12.17 0.96
C GLU A 68 -5.88 -12.27 -0.48
N ILE A 69 -7.13 -12.72 -0.67
CA ILE A 69 -7.73 -12.88 -2.01
C ILE A 69 -7.61 -11.60 -2.85
N PRO A 70 -7.97 -10.39 -2.37
CA PRO A 70 -7.87 -9.18 -3.18
C PRO A 70 -6.45 -8.94 -3.69
N THR A 71 -5.47 -9.04 -2.79
CA THR A 71 -4.05 -8.86 -3.10
C THR A 71 -3.58 -9.89 -4.13
N ILE A 72 -4.00 -11.14 -4.00
CA ILE A 72 -3.63 -12.22 -4.92
C ILE A 72 -4.20 -12.02 -6.32
N LEU A 73 -5.46 -11.57 -6.44
CA LEU A 73 -6.05 -11.26 -7.75
C LEU A 73 -5.29 -10.11 -8.44
N ILE A 74 -4.92 -9.06 -7.70
CA ILE A 74 -4.14 -7.94 -8.24
C ILE A 74 -2.75 -8.42 -8.68
N LYS A 75 -2.07 -9.21 -7.84
CA LYS A 75 -0.75 -9.78 -8.14
C LYS A 75 -0.78 -10.70 -9.35
N ALA A 76 -1.78 -11.57 -9.46
CA ALA A 76 -1.95 -12.47 -10.60
C ALA A 76 -2.20 -11.70 -11.91
N ARG A 77 -2.98 -10.61 -11.87
CA ARG A 77 -3.15 -9.72 -13.03
C ARG A 77 -1.82 -9.13 -13.49
N ILE A 78 -1.06 -8.56 -12.54
CA ILE A 78 0.25 -7.95 -12.83
C ILE A 78 1.21 -9.01 -13.39
N ALA A 79 1.19 -10.22 -12.84
CA ALA A 79 2.07 -11.31 -13.27
C ALA A 79 1.78 -11.84 -14.67
N GLN A 80 0.55 -11.66 -15.16
CA GLN A 80 0.21 -11.93 -16.56
C GLN A 80 0.50 -10.74 -17.49
N GLY A 81 1.07 -9.64 -16.98
CA GLY A 81 1.33 -8.43 -17.75
C GLY A 81 0.07 -7.68 -18.18
N LEU A 82 -1.08 -7.96 -17.57
CA LEU A 82 -2.36 -7.37 -17.94
C LEU A 82 -2.52 -6.00 -17.28
N SER A 83 -2.91 -5.00 -18.07
CA SER A 83 -3.44 -3.76 -17.52
C SER A 83 -4.84 -3.96 -16.94
N GLN A 84 -5.31 -3.00 -16.15
CA GLN A 84 -6.70 -3.00 -15.66
C GLN A 84 -7.71 -2.93 -16.81
N LYS A 85 -7.34 -2.27 -17.91
CA LYS A 85 -8.12 -2.25 -19.16
C LYS A 85 -8.20 -3.63 -19.79
N ASP A 86 -7.07 -4.34 -19.90
CA ASP A 86 -7.04 -5.69 -20.49
C ASP A 86 -7.88 -6.67 -19.68
N LEU A 87 -7.80 -6.62 -18.35
CA LEU A 87 -8.66 -7.44 -17.48
C LEU A 87 -10.14 -7.06 -17.64
N ALA A 88 -10.46 -5.77 -17.76
CA ALA A 88 -11.82 -5.32 -17.98
C ALA A 88 -12.36 -5.83 -19.33
N GLU A 89 -11.57 -5.78 -20.40
CA GLU A 89 -11.93 -6.32 -21.71
C GLU A 89 -12.17 -7.84 -21.66
N ARG A 90 -11.30 -8.60 -21.00
CA ARG A 90 -11.50 -10.05 -20.79
C ARG A 90 -12.79 -10.38 -20.06
N LEU A 91 -13.22 -9.53 -19.13
CA LEU A 91 -14.42 -9.73 -18.32
C LEU A 91 -15.68 -9.06 -18.92
N GLY A 92 -15.57 -8.35 -20.05
CA GLY A 92 -16.67 -7.57 -20.61
C GLY A 92 -17.14 -6.41 -19.71
N LEU A 93 -16.21 -5.81 -18.96
CA LEU A 93 -16.45 -4.73 -18.01
C LEU A 93 -15.82 -3.41 -18.47
N LYS A 94 -16.21 -2.31 -17.81
CA LYS A 94 -15.54 -1.02 -17.96
C LYS A 94 -14.27 -0.99 -17.11
N GLU A 95 -13.19 -0.41 -17.64
CA GLU A 95 -11.92 -0.25 -16.91
C GLU A 95 -12.09 0.40 -15.53
N GLN A 96 -12.88 1.48 -15.44
CA GLN A 96 -13.19 2.16 -14.17
C GLN A 96 -13.77 1.22 -13.10
N GLN A 97 -14.48 0.17 -13.51
CA GLN A 97 -15.03 -0.80 -12.57
C GLN A 97 -13.94 -1.70 -11.99
N ILE A 98 -12.96 -2.11 -12.79
CA ILE A 98 -11.79 -2.87 -12.32
C ILE A 98 -10.91 -1.98 -11.44
N GLN A 99 -10.63 -0.75 -11.86
CA GLN A 99 -9.93 0.25 -11.04
C GLN A 99 -10.58 0.42 -9.67
N ARG A 100 -11.91 0.59 -9.61
CA ARG A 100 -12.63 0.72 -8.34
C ARG A 100 -12.55 -0.55 -7.49
N TYR A 101 -12.63 -1.73 -8.10
CA TYR A 101 -12.47 -2.98 -7.36
C TYR A 101 -11.07 -3.09 -6.76
N GLU A 102 -10.02 -2.89 -7.54
CA GLU A 102 -8.65 -2.97 -7.04
C GLU A 102 -8.36 -1.89 -5.99
N ALA A 103 -8.84 -0.66 -6.19
CA ALA A 103 -8.67 0.43 -5.23
C ALA A 103 -9.41 0.23 -3.90
N THR A 104 -10.37 -0.71 -3.84
CA THR A 104 -11.14 -1.01 -2.63
C THR A 104 -10.91 -2.44 -2.14
N ASP A 105 -9.84 -3.10 -2.59
CA ASP A 105 -9.55 -4.50 -2.28
C ASP A 105 -10.76 -5.41 -2.49
N TYR A 106 -11.50 -5.16 -3.58
CA TYR A 106 -12.72 -5.87 -3.95
C TYR A 106 -13.82 -5.86 -2.86
N ALA A 107 -13.77 -4.96 -1.87
CA ALA A 107 -14.71 -4.94 -0.74
C ALA A 107 -16.18 -4.79 -1.17
N SER A 108 -16.43 -4.13 -2.30
CA SER A 108 -17.78 -3.97 -2.89
C SER A 108 -18.15 -5.03 -3.93
N ALA A 109 -17.24 -5.95 -4.26
CA ALA A 109 -17.47 -7.00 -5.24
C ALA A 109 -18.28 -8.15 -4.60
N ARG A 110 -19.27 -8.66 -5.36
CA ARG A 110 -19.96 -9.89 -4.98
C ARG A 110 -19.01 -11.08 -5.13
N LEU A 111 -19.20 -12.14 -4.36
CA LEU A 111 -18.40 -13.36 -4.48
C LEU A 111 -18.39 -13.96 -5.90
N SER A 112 -19.51 -13.86 -6.63
CA SER A 112 -19.57 -14.26 -8.04
C SER A 112 -18.58 -13.47 -8.92
N ARG A 113 -18.42 -12.17 -8.65
CA ARG A 113 -17.46 -11.31 -9.36
C ARG A 113 -16.03 -11.67 -9.01
N ILE A 114 -15.75 -11.97 -7.73
CA ILE A 114 -14.43 -12.45 -7.31
C ILE A 114 -14.07 -13.73 -8.06
N ARG A 115 -15.01 -14.69 -8.17
CA ARG A 115 -14.83 -15.91 -8.96
C ARG A 115 -14.61 -15.67 -10.45
N GLU A 116 -15.39 -14.78 -11.07
CA GLU A 116 -15.22 -14.41 -12.48
C GLU A 116 -13.81 -13.86 -12.73
N VAL A 117 -13.34 -12.96 -11.87
CA VAL A 117 -12.00 -12.37 -11.94
C VAL A 117 -10.93 -13.43 -11.72
N ALA A 118 -11.09 -14.29 -10.71
CA ALA A 118 -10.16 -15.38 -10.44
C ALA A 118 -10.04 -16.33 -11.63
N GLY A 119 -11.16 -16.75 -12.22
CA GLY A 119 -11.17 -17.58 -13.42
C GLY A 119 -10.56 -16.90 -14.65
N ALA A 120 -10.82 -15.60 -14.86
CA ALA A 120 -10.20 -14.84 -15.95
C ALA A 120 -8.67 -14.68 -15.79
N LEU A 121 -8.17 -14.85 -14.56
CA LEU A 121 -6.76 -14.84 -14.21
C LEU A 121 -6.17 -16.25 -14.03
N GLY A 122 -6.95 -17.33 -14.22
CA GLY A 122 -6.46 -18.69 -13.99
C GLY A 122 -6.06 -18.97 -12.53
N VAL A 123 -6.69 -18.26 -11.60
CA VAL A 123 -6.46 -18.36 -10.16
C VAL A 123 -7.60 -19.18 -9.54
N GLY A 124 -7.28 -20.35 -8.97
CA GLY A 124 -8.24 -21.14 -8.19
C GLY A 124 -8.99 -22.25 -8.94
N ASP A 125 -8.34 -22.88 -9.93
CA ASP A 125 -8.67 -24.26 -10.34
C ASP A 125 -8.23 -25.28 -9.27
#